data_AF-A0A3D5UYW7-F1
#
_entry.id   AF-A0A3D5UYW7-F1
#
_cell.length_a   1.000
_cell.length_b   1.000
_cell.length_c   1.000
_cell.angle_alpha   90.00
_cell.angle_beta   90.00
_cell.angle_gamma   90.00
#
_symmetry.space_group_name_H-M   'P 1'
#
loop_
_entity.id
_entity.type
_entity.pdbx_description
1 polymer ?
#
loop_
_entity_poly.entity_id
_entity_poly.type
_entity_poly.pdbx_seq_one_letter_code
_entity_poly.pdbx_strand_id
1 'polypeptide(L)'
;TIHSADGFFLAIPTAAAPKKGVGGKRISPSNFPEHSLGPLRFVYRKGKPALLVVDEQRARKGKRGGFARASARSRKTGTGLVTVPMFVLVPLVRVPKKLSLERVQSRAGQRFPRQIRHNLETFTAEE
;
A
#
# COMPACT_ATOMS: atom_id res chain seq x y z
N THR A 1 15.80 3.97 -0.39
CA THR A 1 14.93 5.04 -0.91
C THR A 1 13.66 4.39 -1.42
N ILE A 2 12.48 4.80 -0.97
CA ILE A 2 11.21 4.24 -1.46
C ILE A 2 10.79 5.08 -2.66
N HIS A 3 10.82 4.51 -3.86
CA HIS A 3 10.53 5.22 -5.11
C HIS A 3 9.35 4.56 -5.83
N SER A 4 8.54 5.36 -6.52
CA SER A 4 7.64 4.90 -7.59
C SER A 4 8.41 4.92 -8.91
N ALA A 5 8.09 4.03 -9.85
CA ALA A 5 8.84 3.90 -11.11
C ALA A 5 8.74 5.14 -12.03
N ASP A 6 7.70 5.96 -11.88
CA ASP A 6 7.28 6.90 -12.93
C ASP A 6 7.09 8.37 -12.48
N GLY A 7 7.52 8.82 -11.28
CA GLY A 7 7.47 10.26 -10.96
C GLY A 7 7.53 10.75 -9.51
N PHE A 8 7.23 12.05 -9.36
CA PHE A 8 7.26 12.91 -8.15
C PHE A 8 6.40 12.42 -6.97
N PHE A 9 5.57 11.41 -7.18
CA PHE A 9 4.62 10.89 -6.21
C PHE A 9 4.86 9.41 -5.91
N LEU A 10 4.76 9.05 -4.64
CA LEU A 10 4.59 7.66 -4.23
C LEU A 10 3.11 7.29 -4.36
N ALA A 11 2.82 6.33 -5.24
CA ALA A 11 1.47 5.80 -5.40
C ALA A 11 1.21 4.66 -4.41
N ILE A 12 0.34 4.92 -3.43
CA ILE A 12 -0.06 3.94 -2.41
C ILE A 12 -1.39 3.31 -2.84
N PRO A 13 -1.45 1.98 -3.06
CA PRO A 13 -2.70 1.33 -3.45
C PRO A 13 -3.71 1.36 -2.30
N THR A 14 -4.97 1.61 -2.62
CA THR A 14 -6.09 1.53 -1.67
C THR A 14 -6.56 0.07 -1.52
N ALA A 15 -7.44 -0.19 -0.55
CA ALA A 15 -8.09 -1.49 -0.41
C ALA A 15 -8.97 -1.89 -1.61
N ALA A 16 -9.39 -0.90 -2.41
CA ALA A 16 -10.18 -1.13 -3.62
C ALA A 16 -9.31 -1.51 -4.83
N ALA A 17 -8.01 -1.22 -4.79
CA ALA A 17 -7.09 -1.60 -5.85
C ALA A 17 -6.90 -3.13 -5.90
N PRO A 18 -6.70 -3.69 -7.10
CA PRO A 18 -6.33 -5.09 -7.22
C PRO A 18 -4.99 -5.33 -6.53
N LYS A 19 -4.85 -6.47 -5.84
CA LYS A 19 -3.60 -6.82 -5.13
C LYS A 19 -2.40 -6.95 -6.07
N LYS A 20 -2.64 -7.36 -7.32
CA LYS A 20 -1.63 -7.61 -8.36
C LYS A 20 -2.01 -6.88 -9.63
N GLY A 21 -0.99 -6.36 -10.31
CA GLY A 21 -1.11 -5.77 -11.64
C GLY A 21 -0.95 -6.78 -12.75
N VAL A 22 -0.81 -6.26 -13.97
CA VAL A 22 -0.44 -7.03 -15.16
C VAL A 22 0.88 -7.76 -14.90
N GLY A 23 0.96 -9.03 -15.31
CA GLY A 23 2.12 -9.89 -15.08
C GLY A 23 2.27 -10.39 -13.64
N GLY A 24 1.23 -10.27 -12.79
CA GLY A 24 1.21 -10.85 -11.45
C GLY A 24 2.12 -10.18 -10.42
N LYS A 25 2.76 -9.06 -10.79
CA LYS A 25 3.61 -8.24 -9.92
C LYS A 25 2.76 -7.44 -8.93
N ARG A 26 3.42 -6.89 -7.90
CA ARG A 26 2.80 -5.93 -6.99
C ARG A 26 2.21 -4.78 -7.81
N ILE A 27 0.98 -4.40 -7.45
CA ILE A 27 0.27 -3.35 -8.15
C ILE A 27 1.02 -2.01 -8.08
N SER A 28 1.17 -1.37 -9.24
CA SER A 28 1.66 -0.01 -9.44
C SER A 28 0.78 0.68 -10.48
N PRO A 29 0.80 2.02 -10.59
CA PRO A 29 0.09 2.71 -11.66
C PRO A 29 0.49 2.23 -13.06
N SER A 30 1.79 1.99 -13.31
CA SER A 30 2.32 1.54 -14.61
C SER A 30 1.89 0.13 -15.01
N ASN A 31 1.57 -0.76 -14.06
CA ASN A 31 1.12 -2.12 -14.35
C ASN A 31 -0.36 -2.32 -14.05
N PHE A 32 -1.13 -1.25 -13.92
CA PHE A 32 -2.56 -1.34 -13.64
C PHE A 32 -3.29 -2.05 -14.80
N PRO A 33 -4.23 -2.98 -14.53
CA PRO A 33 -4.92 -3.72 -15.57
C PRO A 33 -6.04 -2.87 -16.22
N GLU A 34 -5.64 -1.84 -16.97
CA GLU A 34 -6.57 -0.89 -17.62
C GLU A 34 -7.54 -1.57 -18.59
N HIS A 35 -7.09 -2.61 -19.29
CA HIS A 35 -7.92 -3.42 -20.17
C HIS A 35 -9.12 -4.04 -19.42
N SER A 36 -8.94 -4.42 -18.15
CA SER A 36 -9.97 -5.07 -17.34
C SER A 36 -10.80 -4.06 -16.54
N LEU A 37 -10.14 -3.11 -15.89
CA LEU A 37 -10.80 -2.20 -14.93
C LEU A 37 -11.16 -0.84 -15.52
N GLY A 38 -10.46 -0.38 -16.55
CA GLY A 38 -10.58 0.97 -17.11
C GLY A 38 -9.31 1.79 -16.90
N PRO A 39 -9.13 2.88 -17.67
CA PRO A 39 -7.96 3.74 -17.54
C PRO A 39 -7.94 4.47 -16.19
N LEU A 40 -6.75 4.72 -15.66
CA LEU A 40 -6.60 5.55 -14.46
C LEU A 40 -6.77 7.03 -14.83
N ARG A 41 -7.55 7.76 -14.03
CA ARG A 41 -7.73 9.21 -14.13
C ARG A 41 -7.13 9.91 -12.92
N PHE A 42 -6.37 10.97 -13.17
CA PHE A 42 -5.82 11.81 -12.11
C PHE A 42 -6.87 12.79 -11.56
N VAL A 43 -6.93 12.90 -10.23
CA VAL A 43 -7.80 13.85 -9.53
C VAL A 43 -6.98 14.64 -8.52
N TYR A 44 -6.83 15.93 -8.79
CA TYR A 44 -6.26 16.88 -7.86
C TYR A 44 -7.26 17.23 -6.75
N ARG A 45 -6.75 17.38 -5.51
CA ARG A 45 -7.55 17.79 -4.35
C ARG A 45 -6.78 18.83 -3.56
N LYS A 46 -7.28 20.07 -3.50
CA LYS A 46 -6.63 21.15 -2.74
C LYS A 46 -6.50 20.74 -1.26
N GLY A 47 -5.29 20.84 -0.71
CA GLY A 47 -4.99 20.50 0.70
C GLY A 47 -5.07 19.01 1.05
N LYS A 48 -5.24 18.11 0.08
CA LYS A 48 -5.28 16.64 0.30
C LYS A 48 -4.38 15.94 -0.72
N PRO A 49 -3.92 14.71 -0.45
CA PRO A 49 -3.19 13.93 -1.44
C PRO A 49 -3.99 13.78 -2.74
N ALA A 50 -3.32 13.83 -3.89
CA ALA A 50 -3.97 13.57 -5.17
C ALA A 50 -4.36 12.09 -5.29
N LEU A 51 -5.25 11.76 -6.21
CA LEU A 51 -5.74 10.39 -6.41
C LEU A 51 -5.56 9.95 -7.85
N LEU A 52 -5.34 8.65 -8.02
CA LEU A 52 -5.66 7.95 -9.27
C LEU A 52 -6.93 7.16 -9.04
N VAL A 53 -7.94 7.46 -9.85
CA VAL A 53 -9.28 6.89 -9.76
C VAL A 53 -9.61 6.14 -11.03
N VAL A 54 -10.59 5.23 -10.96
CA VAL A 54 -11.19 4.61 -12.13
C VAL A 54 -12.69 4.88 -12.10
N ASP A 55 -13.22 5.30 -13.24
CA ASP A 55 -14.65 5.55 -13.42
C ASP A 55 -15.40 4.28 -13.83
N GLU A 56 -16.72 4.38 -13.93
CA GLU A 56 -17.59 3.30 -14.42
C GLU A 56 -17.44 1.97 -13.65
N GLN A 57 -17.11 2.04 -12.37
CA GLN A 57 -17.06 0.86 -11.52
C GLN A 57 -18.43 0.58 -10.91
N ARG A 58 -18.63 -0.65 -10.44
CA ARG A 58 -19.77 -1.06 -9.65
C ARG A 58 -19.31 -1.91 -8.48
N ALA A 59 -19.95 -1.72 -7.33
CA ALA A 59 -19.73 -2.61 -6.18
C ALA A 59 -20.17 -4.04 -6.52
N ARG A 60 -19.32 -5.01 -6.24
CA ARG A 60 -19.67 -6.43 -6.34
C ARG A 60 -20.57 -6.81 -5.17
N LYS A 61 -21.64 -7.53 -5.47
CA LYS A 61 -22.49 -8.16 -4.47
C LYS A 61 -21.93 -9.56 -4.13
N GLY A 62 -21.86 -9.90 -2.85
CA GLY A 62 -21.43 -11.22 -2.36
C GLY A 62 -20.09 -11.25 -1.61
N LYS A 63 -19.68 -12.43 -1.15
CA LYS A 63 -18.55 -12.65 -0.22
C LYS A 63 -17.19 -12.12 -0.72
N ARG A 64 -17.00 -12.01 -2.03
CA ARG A 64 -15.75 -11.50 -2.64
C ARG A 64 -15.58 -9.98 -2.49
N GLY A 65 -16.65 -9.23 -2.24
CA GLY A 65 -16.64 -7.78 -2.07
C GLY A 65 -15.95 -7.00 -3.19
N GLY A 66 -15.67 -5.72 -2.92
CA GLY A 66 -14.88 -4.85 -3.79
C GLY A 66 -15.63 -4.27 -5.00
N PHE A 67 -14.85 -3.78 -5.96
CA PHE A 67 -15.36 -3.10 -7.16
C PHE A 67 -14.91 -3.81 -8.43
N ALA A 68 -15.72 -3.69 -9.47
CA ALA A 68 -15.37 -4.17 -10.81
C ALA A 68 -15.94 -3.23 -11.87
N ARG A 69 -15.36 -3.31 -13.07
CA ARG A 69 -15.85 -2.56 -14.22
C ARG A 69 -17.30 -2.91 -14.50
N ALA A 70 -18.14 -1.89 -14.66
CA ALA A 70 -19.55 -2.06 -14.92
C ALA A 70 -19.81 -2.69 -16.30
N SER A 71 -20.89 -3.47 -16.39
CA SER A 71 -21.32 -4.07 -17.66
C SER A 71 -21.62 -3.01 -18.71
N ALA A 72 -21.51 -3.37 -20.00
CA ALA A 72 -21.79 -2.45 -21.11
C ALA A 72 -23.19 -1.82 -20.99
N ARG A 73 -24.21 -2.61 -20.61
CA ARG A 73 -25.56 -2.11 -20.35
C ARG A 73 -25.59 -1.07 -19.23
N SER A 74 -24.96 -1.34 -18.09
CA SER A 74 -24.95 -0.41 -16.95
C SER A 74 -24.25 0.90 -17.27
N ARG A 75 -23.18 0.84 -18.07
CA ARG A 75 -22.47 2.04 -18.56
C ARG A 75 -23.33 2.86 -19.51
N LYS A 76 -24.03 2.20 -20.44
CA LYS A 76 -24.98 2.86 -21.35
C LYS A 76 -26.14 3.54 -20.62
N THR A 77 -26.68 2.90 -19.59
CA THR A 77 -27.83 3.44 -18.82
C THR A 77 -27.41 4.37 -17.68
N GLY A 78 -26.11 4.46 -17.35
CA GLY A 78 -25.61 5.29 -16.24
C GLY A 78 -25.98 4.80 -14.83
N THR A 79 -26.64 3.66 -14.70
CA THR A 79 -27.22 3.21 -13.43
C THR A 79 -26.16 2.62 -12.51
N GLY A 80 -26.04 3.15 -11.28
CA GLY A 80 -25.21 2.58 -10.21
C GLY A 80 -23.72 2.47 -10.56
N LEU A 81 -23.21 3.45 -11.33
CA LEU A 81 -21.79 3.62 -11.58
C LEU A 81 -21.17 4.43 -10.44
N VAL A 82 -19.93 4.09 -10.10
CA VAL A 82 -19.15 4.81 -9.08
C VAL A 82 -17.72 5.04 -9.56
N THR A 83 -17.14 6.14 -9.11
CA THR A 83 -15.70 6.43 -9.27
C THR A 83 -14.98 5.89 -8.05
N VAL A 84 -13.97 5.04 -8.28
CA VAL A 84 -13.28 4.32 -7.21
C VAL A 84 -11.81 4.78 -7.15
N PRO A 85 -11.33 5.26 -5.99
CA PRO A 85 -9.92 5.59 -5.83
C PRO A 85 -9.08 4.31 -5.76
N MET A 86 -8.17 4.16 -6.71
CA MET A 86 -7.25 3.01 -6.77
C MET A 86 -5.92 3.33 -6.09
N PHE A 87 -5.42 4.56 -6.24
CA PHE A 87 -4.17 4.98 -5.59
C PHE A 87 -4.30 6.34 -4.93
N VAL A 88 -3.62 6.49 -3.79
CA VAL A 88 -3.34 7.77 -3.16
C VAL A 88 -1.94 8.20 -3.55
N LEU A 89 -1.81 9.39 -4.11
CA LEU A 89 -0.55 9.97 -4.53
C LEU A 89 -0.04 10.91 -3.45
N VAL A 90 1.03 10.48 -2.76
CA VAL A 90 1.70 11.30 -1.74
C VAL A 90 3.03 11.84 -2.29
N PRO A 91 3.43 13.06 -1.92
CA PRO A 91 4.69 13.64 -2.38
C PRO A 91 5.88 12.76 -2.01
N LEU A 92 6.78 12.52 -2.97
CA LEU A 92 8.01 11.79 -2.72
C LEU A 92 8.97 12.66 -1.91
N VAL A 93 9.25 12.27 -0.67
CA VAL A 93 10.25 12.93 0.19
C VAL A 93 11.33 11.96 0.61
N ARG A 94 12.57 12.45 0.71
CA ARG A 94 13.66 11.68 1.31
C ARG A 94 13.46 11.70 2.83
N VAL A 95 13.06 10.56 3.38
CA VAL A 95 12.92 10.38 4.83
C VAL A 95 14.25 9.84 5.38
N PRO A 96 14.79 10.41 6.48
CA PRO A 96 15.97 9.85 7.13
C PRO A 96 15.68 8.43 7.66
N LYS A 97 16.69 7.56 7.66
CA LYS A 97 16.57 6.18 8.15
C LYS A 97 16.17 6.19 9.63
N LYS A 98 14.94 5.79 9.94
CA LYS A 98 14.45 5.75 11.34
C LYS A 98 15.06 4.62 12.17
N LEU A 99 15.56 3.57 11.52
CA LEU A 99 16.27 2.46 12.16
C LEU A 99 17.79 2.73 12.15
N SER A 100 18.34 3.16 13.28
CA SER A 100 19.78 3.23 13.49
C SER A 100 20.26 1.90 14.06
N LEU A 101 20.99 1.12 13.26
CA LEU A 101 21.55 -0.17 13.67
C LEU A 101 22.55 -0.02 14.81
N GLU A 102 23.42 1.00 14.73
CA GLU A 102 24.40 1.31 15.77
C GLU A 102 23.73 1.55 17.12
N ARG A 103 22.68 2.39 17.18
CA ARG A 103 21.97 2.65 18.44
C ARG A 103 21.35 1.38 19.02
N VAL A 104 20.82 0.49 18.17
CA VAL A 104 20.26 -0.80 18.61
C VAL A 104 21.36 -1.71 19.13
N GLN A 105 22.50 -1.80 18.42
CA GLN A 105 23.66 -2.59 18.82
C GLN A 105 24.26 -2.11 20.15
N SER A 106 24.47 -0.81 20.31
CA SER A 106 24.98 -0.24 21.57
C SER A 106 24.05 -0.53 22.75
N ARG A 107 22.73 -0.38 22.57
CA ARG A 107 21.76 -0.73 23.62
C ARG A 107 21.76 -2.23 23.94
N ALA A 108 21.84 -3.08 22.94
CA ALA A 108 21.91 -4.53 23.14
C ALA A 108 23.20 -4.92 23.88
N GLY A 109 24.34 -4.40 23.45
CA GLY A 109 25.63 -4.61 24.10
C GLY A 109 25.66 -4.15 25.56
N GLN A 110 25.02 -3.02 25.89
CA GLN A 110 24.89 -2.55 27.28
C GLN A 110 24.00 -3.46 28.16
N ARG A 111 22.99 -4.12 27.57
CA ARG A 111 22.10 -5.05 28.30
C ARG A 111 22.70 -6.44 28.43
N PHE A 112 23.62 -6.80 27.53
CA PHE A 112 24.18 -8.14 27.41
C PHE A 112 24.81 -8.69 28.70
N PRO A 113 25.64 -7.94 29.47
CA PRO A 113 26.18 -8.45 30.73
C PRO A 113 25.11 -8.79 31.78
N ARG A 114 24.02 -8.01 31.84
CA ARG A 114 22.92 -8.27 32.76
C ARG A 114 22.14 -9.52 32.35
N GLN A 115 21.97 -9.76 31.06
CA GLN A 115 21.31 -10.96 30.55
C GLN A 115 22.14 -12.22 30.79
N ILE A 116 23.46 -12.16 30.61
CA ILE A 116 24.35 -13.29 30.98
C ILE A 116 24.18 -13.61 32.45
N ARG A 117 24.27 -12.60 33.33
CA ARG A 117 24.14 -12.79 34.77
C ARG A 117 22.79 -13.42 35.14
N HIS A 118 21.70 -12.83 34.66
CA HIS A 118 20.35 -13.34 34.94
C HIS A 118 20.18 -14.80 34.49
N ASN A 119 20.68 -15.14 33.29
CA ASN A 119 20.60 -16.50 32.78
C ASN A 119 21.41 -17.48 33.65
N LEU A 120 22.64 -17.11 34.05
CA LEU A 120 23.47 -17.94 34.93
C LEU A 120 22.79 -18.17 36.29
N GLU A 121 22.20 -17.12 36.88
CA GLU A 121 21.46 -17.20 38.15
C GLU A 121 20.24 -18.13 38.04
N THR A 122 19.51 -18.09 36.93
CA THR A 122 18.39 -19.01 36.69
C THR A 122 18.84 -20.45 36.50
N PHE A 123 19.97 -20.71 35.82
CA PHE A 123 20.49 -22.09 35.68
C PHE A 123 20.90 -22.69 37.02
N THR A 124 21.47 -21.89 37.93
CA THR A 124 21.86 -22.34 39.27
C THR A 124 20.70 -22.49 40.26
N ALA A 125 19.50 -22.00 39.92
CA ALA A 125 18.32 -22.05 40.78
C ALA A 125 17.35 -23.21 40.44
N GLU A 126 17.59 -23.90 39.32
CA GLU A 126 16.83 -25.08 38.89
C GLU A 126 17.55 -26.41 39.18
N GLU A 127 18.76 -26.37 39.78
CA GLU A 127 19.48 -27.50 40.38
C GLU A 127 19.23 -27.57 41.90
#